data_AF-A0A149RSD1-F1
#
_entry.id   AF-A0A149RSD1-F1
#
_cell.length_a   1.000
_cell.length_b   1.000
_cell.length_c   1.000
_cell.angle_alpha   90.00
_cell.angle_beta   90.00
_cell.angle_gamma   90.00
#
_symmetry.space_group_name_H-M   'P 1'
#
loop_
_entity.id
_entity.type
_entity.pdbx_description
1 polymer ?
#
loop_
_entity_poly.entity_id
_entity_poly.type
_entity_poly.pdbx_seq_one_letter_code
_entity_poly.pdbx_strand_id
1 'polypeptide(L)'
;MVHSSPLHHDDVARVLDSVRDAQTGHSLLALSKLDGFRLEDGRLSVALAVSKEQAATLAPLCNEAKPALEKLPGVQTATVILTAHRAPSAPGAAPSAPARPKAGGGGHR
;
A
#
# COMPACT_ATOMS: atom_id res chain seq x y z
N MET A 1 22.09 -5.94 20.92
CA MET A 1 22.05 -4.52 20.51
C MET A 1 21.05 -4.43 19.35
N VAL A 2 19.76 -4.22 19.62
CA VAL A 2 18.70 -4.23 18.60
C VAL A 2 18.36 -2.78 18.29
N HIS A 3 18.96 -2.20 17.24
CA HIS A 3 18.71 -0.80 16.85
C HIS A 3 18.60 -0.67 15.33
N SER A 4 18.02 -1.65 14.63
CA SER A 4 17.57 -1.42 13.26
C SER A 4 16.20 -0.77 13.33
N SER A 5 16.15 0.55 13.41
CA SER A 5 14.92 1.34 13.27
C SER A 5 14.24 0.99 11.94
N PRO A 6 13.17 0.16 11.94
CA PRO A 6 12.53 -0.29 10.74
C PRO A 6 11.33 0.62 10.51
N LEU A 7 11.50 1.75 9.82
CA LEU A 7 10.44 2.71 9.44
C LEU A 7 9.28 2.86 10.44
N HIS A 8 9.29 3.92 11.23
CA HIS A 8 8.21 4.12 12.20
C HIS A 8 6.94 4.63 11.52
N HIS A 9 5.80 4.33 12.15
CA HIS A 9 4.51 4.88 11.72
C HIS A 9 4.55 6.42 11.67
N ASP A 10 5.28 7.07 12.57
CA ASP A 10 5.45 8.53 12.59
C ASP A 10 6.15 9.06 11.33
N ASP A 11 7.19 8.37 10.84
CA ASP A 11 7.92 8.75 9.63
C ASP A 11 6.98 8.74 8.41
N VAL A 12 6.18 7.68 8.26
CA VAL A 12 5.21 7.54 7.18
C VAL A 12 4.10 8.59 7.32
N ALA A 13 3.55 8.76 8.52
CA ALA A 13 2.49 9.75 8.78
C ALA A 13 2.96 11.17 8.48
N ARG A 14 4.20 11.52 8.84
CA ARG A 14 4.78 12.84 8.59
C ARG A 14 4.99 13.14 7.11
N VAL A 15 5.41 12.14 6.33
CA VAL A 15 5.52 12.27 4.87
C VAL A 15 4.14 12.48 4.25
N LEU A 16 3.15 11.68 4.64
CA LEU A 16 1.77 11.81 4.18
C LEU A 16 1.11 13.13 4.63
N ASP A 17 1.48 13.69 5.79
CA ASP A 17 1.01 15.00 6.22
C ASP A 17 1.65 16.16 5.42
N SER A 18 2.91 16.00 5.04
CA SER A 18 3.65 17.03 4.29
C SER A 18 3.09 17.23 2.88
N VAL A 19 2.48 16.20 2.30
CA VAL A 19 1.82 16.27 1.00
C VAL A 19 0.40 16.77 1.19
N ARG A 20 0.14 18.01 0.78
CA ARG A 20 -1.17 18.67 0.92
C ARG A 20 -1.83 18.86 -0.43
N ASP A 21 -3.13 18.59 -0.45
CA ASP A 21 -3.96 18.89 -1.60
C ASP A 21 -4.18 20.40 -1.69
N ALA A 22 -3.85 20.98 -2.84
CA ALA A 22 -4.04 22.40 -3.10
C ALA A 22 -5.53 22.76 -3.29
N GLN A 23 -6.37 21.79 -3.63
CA GLN A 23 -7.78 22.03 -3.93
C GLN A 23 -8.64 22.17 -2.67
N THR A 24 -8.41 21.31 -1.68
CA THR A 24 -9.12 21.30 -0.39
C THR A 24 -8.31 21.92 0.74
N GLY A 25 -6.98 21.99 0.62
CA GLY A 25 -6.07 22.46 1.66
C GLY A 25 -5.75 21.41 2.74
N HIS A 26 -6.26 20.18 2.58
CA HIS A 26 -6.06 19.09 3.53
C HIS A 26 -4.86 18.22 3.14
N SER A 27 -4.18 17.66 4.14
CA SER A 27 -3.09 16.72 3.92
C SER A 27 -3.57 15.39 3.32
N LEU A 28 -2.71 14.66 2.61
CA LEU A 28 -3.01 13.33 2.06
C LEU A 28 -3.45 12.37 3.18
N LEU A 29 -2.85 12.45 4.37
CA LEU A 29 -3.26 11.69 5.56
C LEU A 29 -4.64 12.09 6.11
N ALA A 30 -5.09 13.32 5.87
CA ALA A 30 -6.41 13.79 6.30
C ALA A 30 -7.50 13.46 5.27
N LEU A 31 -7.13 13.40 3.99
CA LEU A 31 -8.03 13.08 2.87
C LEU A 31 -8.20 11.58 2.63
N SER A 32 -7.25 10.78 3.11
CA SER A 32 -7.24 9.32 2.98
C SER A 32 -7.10 8.66 4.34
N LYS A 33 -7.67 7.46 4.52
CA LYS A 33 -7.38 6.64 5.69
C LYS A 33 -6.20 5.74 5.39
N LEU A 34 -5.13 5.86 6.18
CA LEU A 34 -4.04 4.90 6.17
C LEU A 34 -4.57 3.54 6.66
N ASP A 35 -4.62 2.57 5.75
CA ASP A 35 -5.04 1.20 6.06
C ASP A 35 -3.85 0.41 6.64
N GLY A 36 -2.68 0.61 6.05
CA GLY A 36 -1.42 0.06 6.55
C GLY A 36 -0.24 0.30 5.61
N PHE A 37 0.96 -0.07 6.06
CA PHE A 37 2.17 -0.04 5.25
C PHE A 37 3.00 -1.31 5.48
N ARG A 38 3.77 -1.70 4.47
CA ARG A 38 4.67 -2.84 4.52
C ARG A 38 5.99 -2.50 3.85
N LEU A 39 7.10 -2.72 4.55
CA LEU A 39 8.44 -2.68 3.98
C LEU A 39 8.90 -4.11 3.71
N GLU A 40 9.21 -4.42 2.46
CA GLU A 40 9.75 -5.72 2.06
C GLU A 40 10.94 -5.52 1.13
N ASP A 41 12.12 -6.03 1.49
CA ASP A 41 13.35 -5.90 0.67
C ASP A 41 13.67 -4.44 0.23
N GLY A 42 13.34 -3.46 1.08
CA GLY A 42 13.48 -2.03 0.76
C GLY A 42 12.39 -1.47 -0.17
N ARG A 43 11.37 -2.25 -0.53
CA ARG A 43 10.13 -1.75 -1.14
C ARG A 43 9.09 -1.42 -0.08
N LEU A 44 8.76 -0.14 0.04
CA LEU A 44 7.70 0.34 0.90
C LEU A 44 6.38 0.38 0.13
N SER A 45 5.43 -0.46 0.50
CA SER A 45 4.06 -0.45 -0.01
C SER A 45 3.13 0.18 1.02
N VAL A 46 2.46 1.28 0.66
CA VAL A 46 1.49 1.97 1.51
C VAL A 46 0.11 1.83 0.92
N ALA A 47 -0.85 1.35 1.71
CA ALA A 47 -2.25 1.21 1.33
C ALA A 47 -3.06 2.35 1.95
N LEU A 48 -3.70 3.16 1.09
CA LEU A 48 -4.55 4.27 1.49
C LEU A 48 -5.98 4.02 1.01
N ALA A 49 -6.91 3.92 1.96
CA ALA A 49 -8.33 3.83 1.69
C ALA A 49 -8.89 5.22 1.36
N VAL A 50 -9.45 5.36 0.17
CA VAL A 50 -10.01 6.61 -0.37
C VAL A 50 -11.34 6.36 -1.04
N SER A 51 -12.18 7.39 -1.12
CA SER A 51 -13.39 7.33 -1.94
C SER A 51 -13.04 7.36 -3.43
N LYS A 52 -13.85 6.72 -4.27
CA LYS A 52 -13.68 6.72 -5.74
C LYS A 52 -13.51 8.10 -6.34
N GLU A 53 -14.27 9.09 -5.85
CA GLU A 53 -14.18 10.47 -6.32
C GLU A 53 -12.84 11.13 -5.94
N GLN A 54 -12.34 10.83 -4.74
CA GLN A 54 -11.05 11.34 -4.27
C GLN A 54 -9.86 10.64 -4.94
N ALA A 55 -10.00 9.40 -5.39
CA ALA A 55 -8.90 8.63 -5.98
C ALA A 55 -8.29 9.34 -7.21
N ALA A 56 -9.12 9.97 -8.05
CA ALA A 56 -8.65 10.72 -9.22
C ALA A 56 -7.87 11.98 -8.82
N THR A 57 -8.32 12.70 -7.79
CA THR A 57 -7.67 13.90 -7.27
C THR A 57 -6.41 13.59 -6.47
N LEU A 58 -6.38 12.45 -5.75
CA LEU A 58 -5.26 12.04 -4.91
C LEU A 58 -4.15 11.30 -5.65
N ALA A 59 -4.42 10.79 -6.87
CA ALA A 59 -3.41 10.16 -7.71
C ALA A 59 -2.15 11.02 -7.96
N PRO A 60 -2.24 12.30 -8.36
CA PRO A 60 -1.07 13.16 -8.51
C PRO A 60 -0.35 13.41 -7.17
N LEU A 61 -1.08 13.59 -6.07
CA LEU A 61 -0.50 13.75 -4.73
C LEU A 61 0.28 12.52 -4.28
N CYS A 62 -0.18 11.31 -4.62
CA CYS A 62 0.57 10.08 -4.36
C CYS A 62 1.90 10.04 -5.11
N ASN A 63 1.96 10.59 -6.33
CA ASN A 63 3.19 10.65 -7.10
C ASN A 63 4.20 11.62 -6.47
N GLU A 64 3.73 12.71 -5.86
CA GLU A 64 4.55 13.64 -5.06
C GLU A 64 5.00 13.03 -3.72
N ALA A 65 4.15 12.22 -3.08
CA ALA A 65 4.49 11.50 -1.85
C ALA A 65 5.57 10.43 -2.07
N LYS A 66 5.62 9.83 -3.26
CA LYS A 66 6.53 8.74 -3.61
C LYS A 66 8.02 9.08 -3.36
N PRO A 67 8.59 10.16 -3.94
CA PRO A 67 9.98 10.51 -3.69
C PRO A 67 10.25 10.93 -2.23
N ALA A 68 9.25 11.42 -1.51
CA ALA A 68 9.39 11.75 -0.09
C ALA A 68 9.50 10.48 0.77
N LEU A 69 8.74 9.43 0.43
CA LEU A 69 8.84 8.11 1.07
C LEU A 69 10.15 7.40 0.72
N GLU A 70 10.65 7.56 -0.50
CA GLU A 70 11.95 7.01 -0.94
C GLU A 70 13.16 7.64 -0.23
N LYS A 71 12.99 8.81 0.38
CA LYS A 71 14.02 9.44 1.23
C LYS A 71 14.13 8.82 2.62
N LEU A 72 13.20 7.96 3.00
CA LEU A 72 13.21 7.32 4.32
C LEU A 72 14.33 6.27 4.43
N PRO A 73 14.96 6.14 5.60
CA PRO A 73 16.05 5.19 5.80
C PRO A 73 15.56 3.74 5.65
N GLY A 74 16.14 3.01 4.70
CA GLY A 74 15.77 1.62 4.40
C GLY A 74 14.73 1.47 3.29
N VAL A 75 14.25 2.56 2.68
CA VAL A 75 13.39 2.52 1.48
C VAL A 75 14.24 2.72 0.24
N GLN A 76 14.24 1.73 -0.66
CA GLN A 76 14.80 1.79 -2.00
C GLN A 76 13.74 2.18 -3.04
N THR A 77 12.50 1.78 -2.81
CA THR A 77 11.38 2.09 -3.72
C THR A 77 10.11 2.25 -2.89
N ALA A 78 9.36 3.33 -3.13
CA ALA A 78 8.05 3.52 -2.49
C ALA A 78 6.92 3.32 -3.50
N THR A 79 5.81 2.76 -3.04
CA THR A 79 4.60 2.58 -3.84
C THR A 79 3.40 2.89 -2.97
N VAL A 80 2.58 3.84 -3.42
CA VAL A 80 1.34 4.22 -2.76
C VAL A 80 0.18 3.67 -3.57
N ILE A 81 -0.65 2.85 -2.93
CA ILE A 81 -1.79 2.16 -3.55
C ILE A 81 -3.06 2.77 -3.00
N LEU A 82 -3.86 3.38 -3.88
CA LEU A 82 -5.18 3.92 -3.57
C LEU A 82 -6.23 2.81 -3.69
N THR A 83 -6.85 2.43 -2.57
CA THR A 83 -7.91 1.42 -2.54
C THR A 83 -9.28 2.11 -2.59
N ALA A 84 -9.74 2.39 -3.81
CA ALA A 84 -10.93 3.20 -4.08
C ALA A 84 -12.28 2.57 -3.66
N HIS A 85 -12.32 1.28 -3.34
CA HIS A 85 -13.50 0.58 -2.85
C HIS A 85 -13.11 -0.84 -2.41
N ARG A 86 -12.78 -1.02 -1.12
CA ARG A 86 -12.93 -2.33 -0.49
C ARG A 86 -13.49 -2.08 0.90
N ALA A 87 -14.73 -2.50 1.12
CA ALA A 87 -15.11 -2.96 2.44
C ALA A 87 -13.97 -3.88 2.95
N PRO A 88 -13.60 -3.83 4.23
CA PRO A 88 -12.50 -4.64 4.76
C PRO A 88 -12.86 -6.13 4.66
N SER A 89 -12.70 -6.72 3.48
CA SER A 89 -12.64 -8.15 3.31
C SER A 89 -11.27 -8.54 3.82
N ALA A 90 -11.30 -9.04 5.06
CA ALA A 90 -10.24 -9.62 5.85
C ALA A 90 -8.99 -10.12 5.07
N PRO A 91 -7.79 -10.03 5.67
CA PRO A 91 -6.56 -10.53 5.06
C PRO A 91 -6.65 -12.06 4.97
N GLY A 92 -6.87 -12.58 3.76
CA GLY A 92 -6.98 -14.00 3.51
C GLY A 92 -6.66 -14.35 2.07
N ALA A 93 -5.46 -14.92 1.90
CA ALA A 93 -5.01 -15.74 0.78
C ALA A 93 -4.71 -15.05 -0.56
N ALA A 94 -3.44 -15.20 -0.95
CA ALA A 94 -2.92 -15.04 -2.30
C ALA A 94 -3.81 -15.75 -3.35
N PRO A 95 -3.83 -15.29 -4.62
CA PRO A 95 -4.40 -16.07 -5.70
C PRO A 95 -3.54 -17.33 -5.89
N SER A 96 -3.93 -18.40 -5.19
CA SER A 96 -3.44 -19.74 -5.46
C SER A 96 -3.98 -20.10 -6.83
N ALA A 97 -3.11 -20.14 -7.83
CA ALA A 97 -3.41 -20.60 -9.17
C ALA A 97 -4.22 -21.91 -9.11
N PRO A 98 -5.26 -22.11 -9.94
CA PRO A 98 -6.02 -23.34 -9.93
C PRO A 98 -5.07 -24.51 -10.26
N ALA A 99 -4.87 -25.38 -9.28
CA ALA A 99 -4.15 -26.62 -9.43
C ALA A 99 -4.83 -27.45 -10.52
N ARG A 100 -4.06 -27.77 -11.57
CA ARG A 100 -4.43 -28.71 -12.62
C ARG A 100 -4.83 -30.05 -11.97
N PRO A 101 -6.03 -30.60 -12.22
CA PRO A 101 -6.40 -31.89 -11.66
C PRO A 101 -5.56 -32.97 -12.35
N LYS A 102 -4.76 -33.68 -11.56
CA LYS A 102 -4.22 -35.00 -11.92
C LYS A 102 -5.13 -36.01 -11.23
N ALA A 103 -6.03 -36.59 -12.00
CA ALA A 103 -6.81 -37.75 -11.56
C ALA A 103 -6.64 -38.84 -12.62
N GLY A 104 -5.94 -39.90 -12.23
CA GLY A 104 -5.88 -41.15 -12.99
C GLY A 104 -7.07 -42.06 -12.68
N GLY A 105 -7.40 -42.90 -13.66
CA GLY A 105 -8.03 -44.23 -13.53
C GLY A 105 -7.37 -45.09 -14.61
N GLY A 106 -6.81 -46.29 -14.38
CA GLY A 106 -7.43 -47.46 -13.76
C GLY A 106 -8.49 -48.01 -14.72
N GLY A 107 -8.45 -49.20 -15.32
CA GLY A 107 -7.63 -50.40 -15.22
C GLY A 107 -8.24 -51.48 -16.14
N HIS A 108 -7.46 -52.52 -16.41
CA HIS A 108 -7.83 -53.90 -16.81
C HIS A 108 -9.32 -54.24 -17.04
N ARG A 109 -9.67 -54.61 -18.28
CA ARG A 109 -10.32 -55.89 -18.57
C ARG A 109 -10.00 -56.34 -20.00
#